data_AF-A9DAE7-F1
#
_entry.id   AF-A9DAE7-F1
#
_cell.length_a   1.000
_cell.length_b   1.000
_cell.length_c   1.000
_cell.angle_alpha   90.00
_cell.angle_beta   90.00
_cell.angle_gamma   90.00
#
_symmetry.space_group_name_H-M   'P 1'
#
loop_
_entity.id
_entity.type
_entity.pdbx_description
1 polymer ?
#
loop_
_entity_poly.entity_id
_entity_poly.type
_entity_poly.pdbx_seq_one_letter_code
_entity_poly.pdbx_strand_id
1 'polypeptide(L)'
;MDIEQVNDTAIIRKNPNVMAINSALQLDISGQICADALGTKIYSGVGGQMDFIRGAGLSEGGRSVIALPSTASGGKVSRIATVLSPGAGVVTTRAHVHYIVTEYGYVNLRGRSLIERARALIDIAHPDFREQLCRESFDMWGFSV
;
A
#
# COMPACT_ATOMS: atom_id res chain seq x y z
N MET A 1 27.84 4.15 8.03
CA MET A 1 26.83 3.06 8.08
C MET A 1 26.54 2.66 6.66
N ASP A 2 26.64 1.38 6.36
CA ASP A 2 26.40 0.84 5.03
C ASP A 2 24.92 0.47 4.82
N ILE A 3 24.44 0.54 3.58
CA ILE A 3 23.04 0.22 3.24
C ILE A 3 22.71 -1.24 3.53
N GLU A 4 23.68 -2.15 3.35
CA GLU A 4 23.49 -3.58 3.66
C GLU A 4 23.19 -3.79 5.14
N GLN A 5 23.75 -2.95 6.02
CA GLN A 5 23.53 -3.02 7.45
C GLN A 5 22.24 -2.29 7.87
N VAL A 6 22.01 -1.08 7.34
CA VAL A 6 20.88 -0.23 7.75
C VAL A 6 19.55 -0.82 7.26
N ASN A 7 19.53 -1.42 6.08
CA ASN A 7 18.34 -2.03 5.50
C ASN A 7 18.18 -3.52 5.87
N ASP A 8 19.13 -4.13 6.59
CA ASP A 8 18.95 -5.53 7.01
C ASP A 8 17.78 -5.65 7.98
N THR A 9 16.74 -6.38 7.56
CA THR A 9 15.56 -6.68 8.39
C THR A 9 15.91 -7.34 9.73
N ALA A 10 17.00 -8.11 9.80
CA ALA A 10 17.50 -8.75 11.01
C ALA A 10 18.11 -7.73 11.99
N ILE A 11 18.55 -6.58 11.50
CA ILE A 11 19.06 -5.48 12.31
C ILE A 11 17.90 -4.54 12.69
N ILE A 12 17.07 -4.14 11.72
CA ILE A 12 15.91 -3.26 11.94
C ILE A 12 15.04 -3.81 13.08
N ARG A 13 14.71 -5.11 13.04
CA ARG A 13 13.82 -5.76 14.00
C ARG A 13 14.32 -5.78 15.45
N LYS A 14 15.61 -5.52 15.69
CA LYS A 14 16.19 -5.48 17.04
C LYS A 14 15.75 -4.25 17.82
N ASN A 15 15.33 -3.20 17.11
CA ASN A 15 14.78 -2.00 17.74
C ASN A 15 13.30 -2.27 18.08
N PRO A 16 12.84 -2.02 19.31
CA PRO A 16 11.42 -2.09 19.63
C PRO A 16 10.67 -0.87 19.08
N ASN A 17 9.38 -1.02 18.83
CA ASN A 17 8.47 0.03 18.36
C ASN A 17 8.90 0.71 17.04
N VAL A 18 9.53 -0.02 16.13
CA VAL A 18 9.92 0.52 14.81
C VAL A 18 8.68 1.05 14.09
N MET A 19 8.79 2.29 13.59
CA MET A 19 7.76 2.93 12.78
C MET A 19 8.29 3.20 11.37
N ALA A 20 7.93 2.33 10.42
CA ALA A 20 8.31 2.49 9.02
C ALA A 20 7.23 3.25 8.26
N ILE A 21 7.54 4.45 7.75
CA ILE A 21 6.61 5.28 6.97
C ILE A 21 7.17 5.45 5.56
N ASN A 22 6.43 4.99 4.56
CA ASN A 22 6.79 5.10 3.15
C ASN A 22 5.59 5.62 2.33
N SER A 23 5.82 5.93 1.06
CA SER A 23 4.75 6.31 0.13
C SER A 23 4.65 5.33 -1.04
N ALA A 24 3.62 5.50 -1.87
CA ALA A 24 3.37 4.65 -3.03
C ALA A 24 2.85 5.48 -4.20
N LEU A 25 2.93 4.91 -5.40
CA LEU A 25 2.35 5.49 -6.61
C LEU A 25 0.89 5.07 -6.80
N GLN A 26 0.60 3.81 -6.51
CA GLN A 26 -0.70 3.20 -6.65
C GLN A 26 -0.82 2.00 -5.70
N LEU A 27 -2.03 1.73 -5.21
CA LEU A 27 -2.38 0.46 -4.59
C LEU A 27 -3.68 -0.08 -5.18
N ASP A 28 -3.84 -1.40 -5.17
CA ASP A 28 -5.12 -2.03 -5.52
C ASP A 28 -5.98 -2.35 -4.29
N ILE A 29 -7.27 -2.63 -4.51
CA ILE A 29 -8.22 -2.99 -3.45
C ILE A 29 -7.87 -4.27 -2.68
N SER A 30 -6.97 -5.10 -3.20
CA SER A 30 -6.46 -6.29 -2.49
C SER A 30 -5.32 -5.94 -1.52
N GLY A 31 -4.76 -4.74 -1.65
CA GLY A 31 -3.64 -4.22 -0.90
C GLY A 31 -2.28 -4.50 -1.53
N GLN A 32 -2.18 -4.76 -2.83
CA GLN A 32 -0.88 -4.73 -3.52
C GLN A 32 -0.45 -3.28 -3.74
N ILE A 33 0.84 -3.01 -3.63
CA ILE A 33 1.39 -1.65 -3.71
C ILE A 33 2.45 -1.58 -4.81
N CYS A 34 2.24 -0.63 -5.71
CA CYS A 34 3.23 -0.19 -6.70
C CYS A 34 3.81 1.16 -6.26
N ALA A 35 5.13 1.26 -6.20
CA ALA A 35 5.82 2.46 -5.71
C ALA A 35 6.92 2.96 -6.66
N ASP A 36 7.31 2.16 -7.66
CA ASP A 36 8.46 2.41 -8.52
C ASP A 36 8.11 2.70 -9.99
N ALA A 37 6.89 2.37 -10.42
CA ALA A 37 6.46 2.50 -11.82
C ALA A 37 5.03 3.03 -11.97
N LEU A 38 4.73 3.57 -13.15
CA LEU A 38 3.40 3.89 -13.62
C LEU A 38 3.09 3.00 -14.83
N GLY A 39 2.42 1.87 -14.58
CA GLY A 39 2.32 0.80 -15.58
C GLY A 39 3.72 0.29 -15.93
N THR A 40 4.06 0.26 -17.22
CA THR A 40 5.38 -0.17 -17.71
C THR A 40 6.46 0.92 -17.64
N LYS A 41 6.11 2.16 -17.29
CA LYS A 41 7.07 3.27 -17.21
C LYS A 41 7.69 3.36 -15.82
N ILE A 42 8.98 3.05 -15.74
CA ILE A 42 9.76 3.19 -14.50
C ILE A 42 9.84 4.68 -14.12
N TYR A 43 9.50 4.97 -12.87
CA TYR A 43 9.51 6.31 -12.28
C TYR A 43 10.64 6.45 -11.26
N SER A 44 10.90 5.40 -10.48
CA SER A 44 11.97 5.33 -9.48
C SER A 44 12.54 3.90 -9.40
N GLY A 45 12.61 3.32 -8.20
CA GLY A 45 13.08 1.95 -7.97
C GLY A 45 12.54 1.41 -6.64
N VAL A 46 12.73 0.10 -6.42
CA VAL A 46 12.23 -0.63 -5.23
C VAL A 46 12.71 0.01 -3.92
N GLY A 47 13.97 0.44 -3.87
CA GLY A 47 14.60 1.00 -2.67
C GLY A 47 14.60 0.00 -1.50
N GLY A 48 14.58 0.53 -0.27
CA GLY A 48 14.51 -0.26 0.97
C GLY A 48 13.11 -0.36 1.59
N GLN A 49 12.07 0.07 0.87
CA GLN A 49 10.71 0.14 1.42
C GLN A 49 10.26 -1.22 1.98
N MET A 50 10.46 -2.29 1.20
CA MET A 50 10.07 -3.64 1.60
C MET A 50 10.83 -4.09 2.85
N ASP A 51 12.12 -3.79 2.92
CA ASP A 51 12.97 -4.13 4.07
C ASP A 51 12.48 -3.49 5.35
N PHE A 52 12.19 -2.19 5.34
CA PHE A 52 11.67 -1.48 6.51
C PHE A 52 10.25 -1.93 6.89
N ILE A 53 9.39 -2.23 5.91
CA ILE A 53 8.06 -2.79 6.18
C ILE A 53 8.18 -4.15 6.88
N ARG A 54 9.07 -5.01 6.39
CA ARG A 54 9.28 -6.33 6.97
C ARG A 54 9.95 -6.25 8.34
N GLY A 55 11.00 -5.44 8.47
CA GLY A 55 11.70 -5.18 9.73
C GLY A 55 10.77 -4.62 10.80
N ALA A 56 9.91 -3.66 10.45
CA ALA A 56 8.88 -3.16 11.35
C ALA A 56 7.84 -4.22 11.72
N GLY A 57 7.43 -5.06 10.77
CA GLY A 57 6.50 -6.17 11.04
C GLY A 57 7.06 -7.26 11.99
N LEU A 58 8.39 -7.37 12.08
CA LEU A 58 9.13 -8.29 12.94
C LEU A 58 9.59 -7.66 14.26
N SER A 59 9.54 -6.33 14.39
CA SER A 59 9.86 -5.56 15.59
C SER A 59 8.73 -5.68 16.62
N GLU A 60 9.08 -5.80 17.90
CA GLU A 60 8.10 -5.79 18.99
C GLU A 60 7.37 -4.45 19.04
N GLY A 61 6.04 -4.45 18.93
CA GLY A 61 5.24 -3.21 18.84
C GLY A 61 5.43 -2.41 17.54
N GLY A 62 6.15 -2.98 16.57
CA GLY A 62 6.48 -2.33 15.31
C GLY A 62 5.30 -2.19 14.36
N ARG A 63 5.31 -1.10 13.58
CA ARG A 63 4.25 -0.69 12.67
C ARG A 63 4.83 -0.18 11.36
N SER A 64 4.15 -0.48 10.27
CA SER A 64 4.47 0.06 8.95
C SER A 64 3.26 0.77 8.37
N VAL A 65 3.50 1.91 7.74
CA VAL A 65 2.49 2.80 7.16
C VAL A 65 2.91 3.11 5.74
N ILE A 66 1.95 3.01 4.82
CA ILE A 66 2.04 3.56 3.49
C ILE A 66 1.09 4.75 3.42
N ALA A 67 1.66 5.95 3.31
CA ALA A 67 0.94 7.20 3.23
C ALA A 67 0.97 7.73 1.80
N LEU A 68 -0.20 8.02 1.23
CA LEU A 68 -0.30 8.59 -0.11
C LEU A 68 -1.55 9.48 -0.23
N PRO A 69 -1.52 10.54 -1.04
CA PRO A 69 -2.75 11.20 -1.47
C PRO A 69 -3.68 10.20 -2.14
N SER A 70 -4.99 10.32 -1.92
CA SER A 70 -5.99 9.44 -2.51
C SER A 70 -6.08 9.60 -4.03
N THR A 71 -5.65 10.75 -4.57
CA THR A 71 -5.66 11.06 -6.00
C THR A 71 -4.31 11.53 -6.54
N ALA A 72 -4.18 11.55 -7.85
CA ALA A 72 -3.06 12.07 -8.63
C ALA A 72 -3.57 12.87 -9.83
N SER A 73 -2.65 13.48 -10.59
CA SER A 73 -2.96 14.24 -11.81
C SER A 73 -4.01 15.35 -11.60
N GLY A 74 -3.91 16.06 -10.47
CA GLY A 74 -4.83 17.15 -10.11
C GLY A 74 -6.24 16.66 -9.77
N GLY A 75 -6.37 15.50 -9.11
CA GLY A 75 -7.66 14.92 -8.71
C GLY A 75 -8.29 13.99 -9.76
N LYS A 76 -7.71 13.88 -10.95
CA LYS A 76 -8.31 13.17 -12.09
C LYS A 76 -8.11 11.65 -12.06
N VAL A 77 -7.16 11.16 -11.25
CA VAL A 77 -6.81 9.73 -11.19
C VAL A 77 -6.80 9.29 -9.74
N SER A 78 -7.51 8.21 -9.40
CA SER A 78 -7.40 7.58 -8.08
C SER A 78 -6.07 6.83 -7.93
N ARG A 79 -5.42 6.97 -6.78
CA ARG A 79 -4.25 6.14 -6.41
C ARG A 79 -4.66 4.83 -5.75
N ILE A 80 -5.91 4.71 -5.30
CA ILE A 80 -6.54 3.44 -4.92
C ILE A 80 -7.32 2.97 -6.15
N ALA A 81 -6.86 1.89 -6.77
CA ALA A 81 -7.44 1.34 -7.98
C ALA A 81 -8.08 -0.04 -7.70
N THR A 82 -9.00 -0.48 -8.56
CA THR A 82 -9.55 -1.84 -8.46
C THR A 82 -8.49 -2.90 -8.81
N VAL A 83 -7.60 -2.58 -9.75
CA VAL A 83 -6.45 -3.40 -10.12
C VAL A 83 -5.28 -2.48 -10.46
N LEU A 84 -4.05 -2.94 -10.19
CA LEU A 84 -2.87 -2.19 -10.59
C LEU A 84 -2.83 -2.03 -12.12
N SER A 85 -2.23 -0.92 -12.57
CA SER A 85 -2.06 -0.68 -14.01
C SER A 85 -1.29 -1.84 -14.68
N PRO A 86 -1.65 -2.23 -15.92
CA PRO A 86 -0.93 -3.28 -16.63
C PRO A 86 0.58 -3.05 -16.67
N GLY A 87 1.34 -4.05 -16.25
CA GLY A 87 2.81 -4.00 -16.17
C GLY A 87 3.38 -3.26 -14.97
N ALA A 88 2.55 -2.78 -14.03
CA ALA A 88 3.01 -2.13 -12.80
C ALA A 88 3.81 -3.10 -11.91
N GLY A 89 4.95 -2.64 -11.41
CA GLY A 89 5.80 -3.39 -10.48
C GLY A 89 5.21 -3.43 -9.07
N VAL A 90 4.97 -4.63 -8.55
CA VAL A 90 4.55 -4.79 -7.14
C VAL A 90 5.79 -4.72 -6.25
N VAL A 91 5.98 -3.57 -5.59
CA VAL A 91 7.09 -3.35 -4.64
C VAL A 91 6.77 -3.91 -3.27
N THR A 92 5.52 -3.77 -2.82
CA THR A 92 5.06 -4.34 -1.55
C THR A 92 3.82 -5.20 -1.81
N THR A 93 3.96 -6.50 -1.56
CA THR A 93 2.89 -7.47 -1.73
C THR A 93 1.79 -7.30 -0.68
N ARG A 94 0.58 -7.75 -0.99
CA ARG A 94 -0.59 -7.75 -0.07
C ARG A 94 -0.32 -8.31 1.33
N ALA A 95 0.57 -9.30 1.47
CA ALA A 95 0.87 -9.94 2.76
C ALA A 95 1.73 -9.07 3.69
N HIS A 96 2.46 -8.10 3.13
CA HIS A 96 3.37 -7.23 3.88
C HIS A 96 2.71 -5.93 4.34
N VAL A 97 1.57 -5.57 3.75
CA VAL A 97 0.88 -4.32 4.07
C VAL A 97 0.28 -4.36 5.47
N HIS A 98 0.49 -3.28 6.21
CA HIS A 98 -0.05 -3.09 7.55
C HIS A 98 -1.03 -1.92 7.58
N TYR A 99 -0.57 -0.67 7.66
CA TYR A 99 -1.44 0.50 7.59
C TYR A 99 -1.35 1.20 6.24
N ILE A 100 -2.51 1.65 5.74
CA ILE A 100 -2.62 2.59 4.62
C ILE A 100 -3.23 3.89 5.14
N VAL A 101 -2.71 5.03 4.70
CA VAL A 101 -3.16 6.37 5.10
C VAL A 101 -3.36 7.24 3.87
N THR A 102 -4.50 7.93 3.82
CA THR A 102 -4.79 9.02 2.88
C THR A 102 -5.26 10.25 3.65
N GLU A 103 -5.56 11.33 2.94
CA GLU A 103 -6.21 12.53 3.50
C GLU A 103 -7.62 12.24 4.06
N TYR A 104 -8.23 11.10 3.73
CA TYR A 104 -9.56 10.68 4.20
C TYR A 104 -9.53 9.75 5.42
N GLY A 105 -8.35 9.36 5.90
CA GLY A 105 -8.19 8.55 7.09
C GLY A 105 -7.14 7.45 6.96
N TYR A 106 -7.23 6.44 7.82
CA TYR A 106 -6.31 5.31 7.82
C TYR A 106 -7.04 3.99 8.03
N VAL A 107 -6.46 2.90 7.50
CA VAL A 107 -6.96 1.55 7.70
C VAL A 107 -5.83 0.56 7.98
N ASN A 108 -6.14 -0.47 8.77
CA ASN A 108 -5.24 -1.59 9.02
C ASN A 108 -5.67 -2.78 8.16
N LEU A 109 -4.81 -3.26 7.25
CA LEU A 109 -5.10 -4.40 6.37
C LEU A 109 -4.51 -5.72 6.87
N ARG A 110 -3.74 -5.70 7.97
CA ARG A 110 -3.13 -6.90 8.53
C ARG A 110 -4.22 -7.81 9.10
N GLY A 111 -4.21 -9.07 8.68
CA GLY A 111 -5.19 -10.07 9.10
C GLY A 111 -6.58 -9.95 8.46
N ARG A 112 -6.83 -8.93 7.63
CA ARG A 112 -8.11 -8.76 6.93
C ARG A 112 -8.20 -9.64 5.68
N SER A 113 -9.39 -10.20 5.45
CA SER A 113 -9.78 -10.85 4.20
C SER A 113 -9.81 -9.88 3.02
N LEU A 114 -9.85 -10.39 1.79
CA LEU A 114 -9.83 -9.52 0.60
C LEU A 114 -11.05 -8.59 0.52
N ILE A 115 -12.24 -9.06 0.91
CA ILE A 115 -13.46 -8.23 0.92
C ILE A 115 -13.40 -7.13 1.99
N GLU A 116 -12.85 -7.44 3.18
CA GLU A 116 -12.65 -6.44 4.23
C GLU A 116 -11.59 -5.41 3.87
N ARG A 117 -10.56 -5.83 3.10
CA ARG A 117 -9.54 -4.92 2.57
C ARG A 117 -10.14 -3.98 1.53
N ALA A 118 -10.92 -4.51 0.59
CA ALA A 118 -11.57 -3.71 -0.43
C ALA A 118 -12.49 -2.64 0.17
N ARG A 119 -13.38 -3.00 1.10
CA ARG A 119 -14.22 -2.03 1.84
C ARG A 119 -13.38 -0.94 2.51
N ALA A 120 -12.39 -1.37 3.29
CA ALA A 120 -11.55 -0.46 4.05
C ALA A 120 -10.77 0.53 3.16
N LEU A 121 -10.26 0.06 2.03
CA LEU A 121 -9.53 0.91 1.08
C LEU A 121 -10.47 1.90 0.38
N ILE A 122 -11.68 1.47 0.04
CA ILE A 122 -12.71 2.35 -0.55
C ILE A 122 -13.12 3.45 0.45
N ASP A 123 -13.24 3.13 1.74
CA ASP A 123 -13.60 4.09 2.79
C ASP A 123 -12.60 5.26 2.91
N ILE A 124 -11.33 5.03 2.57
CA ILE A 124 -10.27 6.05 2.56
C ILE A 124 -9.88 6.51 1.14
N ALA A 125 -10.62 6.10 0.11
CA ALA A 125 -10.49 6.65 -1.23
C ALA A 125 -11.19 8.01 -1.34
N HIS A 126 -10.81 8.77 -2.36
CA HIS A 126 -11.50 10.03 -2.69
C HIS A 126 -12.98 9.75 -2.98
N PRO A 127 -13.93 10.55 -2.45
CA PRO A 127 -15.36 10.36 -2.64
C PRO A 127 -15.77 10.13 -4.09
N ASP A 128 -15.22 10.93 -5.02
CA ASP A 128 -15.51 10.84 -6.46
C ASP A 128 -15.23 9.46 -7.10
N PHE A 129 -14.34 8.65 -6.51
CA PHE A 129 -13.99 7.33 -7.06
C PHE A 129 -14.63 6.17 -6.30
N ARG A 130 -15.31 6.39 -5.16
CA ARG A 130 -15.83 5.31 -4.31
C ARG A 130 -16.89 4.46 -5.02
N GLU A 131 -17.82 5.10 -5.70
CA GLU A 131 -18.87 4.40 -6.45
C GLU A 131 -18.27 3.50 -7.54
N GLN A 132 -17.32 4.04 -8.31
CA GLN A 132 -16.60 3.28 -9.33
C GLN A 132 -15.87 2.09 -8.72
N LEU A 133 -15.14 2.29 -7.62
CA LEU A 133 -14.40 1.22 -6.95
C LEU A 133 -15.34 0.13 -6.39
N CYS A 134 -16.48 0.49 -5.82
CA CYS A 134 -17.49 -0.48 -5.36
C CYS A 134 -17.99 -1.35 -6.51
N ARG A 135 -18.41 -0.72 -7.62
CA ARG A 135 -18.91 -1.42 -8.81
C ARG A 135 -17.84 -2.36 -9.39
N GLU A 136 -16.65 -1.83 -9.62
CA GLU A 136 -15.54 -2.59 -10.19
C GLU A 136 -15.03 -3.71 -9.26
N SER A 137 -15.13 -3.53 -7.94
CA SER A 137 -14.82 -4.58 -6.96
C SER A 137 -15.75 -5.78 -7.10
N PHE A 138 -17.03 -5.54 -7.36
CA PHE A 138 -17.97 -6.62 -7.65
C PHE A 138 -17.68 -7.25 -9.01
N ASP A 139 -17.58 -6.44 -10.07
CA ASP A 139 -17.46 -6.93 -11.45
C ASP A 139 -16.17 -7.74 -11.68
N MET A 140 -15.05 -7.34 -11.10
CA MET A 140 -13.75 -7.99 -11.31
C MET A 140 -13.41 -9.05 -10.25
N TRP A 141 -13.77 -8.78 -8.99
CA TRP A 141 -13.32 -9.61 -7.85
C TRP A 141 -14.46 -10.40 -7.19
N GLY A 142 -15.71 -10.14 -7.55
CA GLY A 142 -16.87 -10.75 -6.90
C GLY A 142 -17.09 -10.27 -5.47
N PHE A 143 -16.53 -9.12 -5.09
CA PHE A 143 -16.67 -8.56 -3.74
C PHE A 143 -17.88 -7.62 -3.68
N SER A 144 -18.86 -7.93 -2.83
CA SER A 144 -19.99 -7.03 -2.53
C SER A 144 -19.60 -6.08 -1.40
N VAL A 145 -19.09 -4.89 -1.75
CA VAL A 145 -18.48 -3.94 -0.82
C VAL A 145 -19.24 -2.63 -0.70
#